data_AF-A0A7Z9YWN9-F1
#
_entry.id   AF-A0A7Z9YWN9-F1
#
_cell.length_a   1.000
_cell.length_b   1.000
_cell.length_c   1.000
_cell.angle_alpha   90.00
_cell.angle_beta   90.00
_cell.angle_gamma   90.00
#
_symmetry.space_group_name_H-M   'P 1'
#
loop_
_entity.id
_entity.type
_entity.pdbx_description
1 polymer ?
#
loop_
_entity_poly.entity_id
_entity_poly.type
_entity_poly.pdbx_seq_one_letter_code
_entity_poly.pdbx_strand_id
1 'polypeptide(L)'
;MKNNFIPSQAKICEIIHENEQISTFRLQLTDKTVPFSFLPGQFLMLSVPHCGEAAISISSSPTALPLIDLSIRKAGKLTGAIHNVVD
;
A
#
# COMPACT_ATOMS: atom_id res chain seq x y z
N MET A 1 -22.95 4.00 4.18
CA MET A 1 -21.60 4.06 4.78
C MET A 1 -20.82 2.86 4.29
N LYS A 2 -19.73 3.07 3.56
CA LYS A 2 -18.85 1.98 3.12
C LYS A 2 -18.05 1.53 4.34
N ASN A 3 -17.97 0.23 4.59
CA ASN A 3 -17.26 -0.28 5.76
C ASN A 3 -15.74 -0.26 5.49
N ASN A 4 -15.08 0.84 5.84
CA ASN A 4 -13.63 1.04 5.64
C ASN A 4 -12.75 0.16 6.54
N PHE A 5 -13.34 -0.69 7.37
CA PHE A 5 -12.62 -1.61 8.26
C PHE A 5 -12.42 -3.00 7.65
N ILE A 6 -12.99 -3.27 6.47
CA ILE A 6 -12.77 -4.53 5.76
C ILE A 6 -11.58 -4.36 4.82
N PRO A 7 -10.50 -5.13 4.99
CA PRO A 7 -9.34 -5.04 4.11
C PRO A 7 -9.73 -5.41 2.68
N SER A 8 -9.27 -4.61 1.73
CA SER A 8 -9.41 -4.88 0.30
C SER A 8 -8.09 -5.42 -0.25
N GLN A 9 -8.16 -6.47 -1.07
CA GLN A 9 -6.96 -7.01 -1.70
C GLN A 9 -6.41 -6.06 -2.76
N ALA A 10 -5.09 -5.90 -2.79
CA ALA A 10 -4.38 -5.11 -3.78
C ALA A 10 -3.26 -5.94 -4.42
N LYS A 11 -2.96 -5.62 -5.69
CA LYS A 11 -1.83 -6.17 -6.42
C LYS A 11 -0.70 -5.14 -6.42
N ILE A 12 0.55 -5.60 -6.25
CA ILE A 12 1.75 -4.81 -6.54
C ILE A 12 1.92 -4.77 -8.05
N CYS A 13 1.76 -3.60 -8.65
CA CYS A 13 1.90 -3.39 -10.09
C CYS A 13 3.33 -3.04 -10.48
N GLU A 14 4.06 -2.35 -9.59
CA GLU A 14 5.42 -1.89 -9.81
C GLU A 14 6.12 -1.72 -8.45
N ILE A 15 7.42 -1.97 -8.43
CA ILE A 15 8.29 -1.71 -7.28
C ILE A 15 9.38 -0.76 -7.76
N ILE A 16 9.45 0.42 -7.18
CA ILE A 16 10.49 1.42 -7.47
C ILE A 16 11.49 1.39 -6.31
N HIS A 17 12.73 1.01 -6.59
CA HIS A 17 13.79 1.00 -5.58
C HIS A 17 14.36 2.41 -5.39
N GLU A 18 14.06 3.04 -4.26
CA GLU A 18 14.54 4.39 -3.92
C GLU A 18 15.98 4.34 -3.39
N ASN A 19 16.28 3.35 -2.53
CA ASN A 19 17.60 3.04 -2.00
C ASN A 19 17.61 1.64 -1.33
N GLU A 20 18.71 1.30 -0.66
CA GLU A 20 18.90 -0.02 -0.01
C GLU A 20 17.83 -0.39 1.03
N GLN A 21 17.17 0.59 1.65
CA GLN A 21 16.19 0.36 2.72
C GLN A 21 14.77 0.76 2.34
N ILE A 22 14.57 1.52 1.26
CA ILE A 22 13.28 2.11 0.90
C ILE A 22 12.91 1.69 -0.52
N SER A 23 11.68 1.22 -0.68
CA SER A 23 11.08 0.99 -1.98
C SER A 23 9.66 1.53 -1.99
N THR A 24 9.26 2.09 -3.11
CA THR A 24 7.90 2.54 -3.38
C THR A 24 7.13 1.41 -4.05
N PHE A 25 6.10 0.93 -3.37
CA PHE A 25 5.21 -0.12 -3.87
C PHE A 25 4.00 0.55 -4.49
N ARG A 26 3.84 0.40 -5.80
CA ARG A 26 2.67 0.88 -6.53
C ARG A 26 1.60 -0.19 -6.53
N LEU A 27 0.49 0.11 -5.87
CA LEU A 27 -0.61 -0.81 -5.63
C LEU A 27 -1.82 -0.47 -6.49
N GLN A 28 -2.56 -1.49 -6.89
CA GLN A 28 -3.89 -1.36 -7.48
C GLN A 28 -4.86 -2.28 -6.74
N LEU A 29 -6.00 -1.75 -6.29
CA LEU A 29 -7.07 -2.57 -5.72
C LEU A 29 -7.56 -3.58 -6.77
N THR A 30 -7.71 -4.84 -6.36
CA THR A 30 -8.17 -5.92 -7.24
C THR A 30 -9.65 -5.78 -7.57
N ASP A 31 -10.46 -5.36 -6.60
CA ASP A 31 -11.87 -5.05 -6.79
C ASP A 31 -12.04 -3.66 -7.42
N LYS A 32 -12.27 -3.63 -8.74
CA LYS A 32 -12.50 -2.40 -9.51
C LYS A 32 -13.89 -1.79 -9.28
N THR A 33 -14.81 -2.51 -8.63
CA THR A 33 -16.15 -1.98 -8.30
C THR A 33 -16.11 -1.05 -7.10
N VAL A 34 -15.02 -1.10 -6.33
CA VAL A 34 -14.78 -0.25 -5.16
C VAL A 34 -13.99 0.98 -5.62
N PRO A 35 -14.64 2.13 -5.88
CA PRO A 35 -13.90 3.38 -6.10
C PRO A 35 -13.07 3.67 -4.86
N PHE A 36 -11.79 3.94 -5.07
CA PHE A 36 -10.85 4.38 -4.06
C PHE A 36 -10.57 5.87 -4.27
N SER A 37 -10.67 6.64 -3.20
CA SER A 37 -10.26 8.04 -3.15
C SER A 37 -9.78 8.36 -1.74
N PHE A 38 -8.93 9.37 -1.62
CA PHE A 38 -8.36 9.81 -0.36
C PHE A 38 -8.11 11.32 -0.40
N LEU A 39 -8.04 11.93 0.78
CA LEU A 39 -7.63 13.31 0.96
C LEU A 39 -6.14 13.39 1.34
N PRO A 40 -5.45 14.49 1.00
CA PRO A 40 -4.10 14.73 1.49
C PRO A 40 -4.01 14.61 3.02
N GLY A 41 -2.95 13.94 3.50
CA GLY A 41 -2.72 13.67 4.92
C GLY A 41 -3.36 12.38 5.45
N GLN A 42 -4.11 11.63 4.64
CA GLN A 42 -4.60 10.30 5.01
C GLN A 42 -3.54 9.21 4.80
N PHE A 43 -3.75 8.08 5.49
CA PHE A 43 -2.93 6.88 5.41
C PHE A 43 -3.82 5.66 5.14
N LEU A 44 -3.20 4.54 4.76
CA LEU A 44 -3.84 3.24 4.67
C LEU A 44 -3.38 2.32 5.80
N MET A 45 -4.29 1.48 6.28
CA MET A 45 -3.92 0.31 7.07
C MET A 45 -3.46 -0.79 6.11
N LEU A 46 -2.15 -0.93 5.95
CA LEU A 46 -1.56 -2.00 5.15
C LEU A 46 -1.54 -3.28 5.98
N SER A 47 -2.19 -4.32 5.47
CA SER A 47 -2.15 -5.67 6.06
C SER A 47 -1.29 -6.60 5.20
N VAL A 48 -0.43 -7.38 5.84
CA VAL A 48 0.29 -8.49 5.19
C VAL A 48 -0.06 -9.78 5.91
N PRO A 49 -0.54 -10.83 5.21
CA PRO A 49 -0.95 -12.08 5.85
C PRO A 49 0.11 -12.62 6.81
N HIS A 50 -0.31 -12.99 8.03
CA HIS A 50 0.55 -13.52 9.10
C HIS A 50 1.64 -12.56 9.64
N CYS A 51 1.67 -11.33 9.14
CA CYS A 51 2.65 -10.30 9.51
C CYS A 51 2.02 -9.07 10.18
N GLY A 52 0.69 -9.03 10.31
CA GLY A 52 -0.07 -7.99 11.00
C GLY A 52 -0.50 -6.85 10.08
N GLU A 53 -0.72 -5.68 10.69
CA GLU A 53 -1.10 -4.46 9.99
C GLU A 53 -0.35 -3.23 10.53
N ALA A 54 -0.18 -2.21 9.69
CA ALA A 54 0.43 -0.95 10.06
C ALA A 54 -0.16 0.21 9.26
N ALA A 55 -0.24 1.40 9.87
CA ALA A 55 -0.57 2.64 9.20
C ALA A 55 0.60 3.08 8.30
N ILE A 56 0.34 3.24 7.00
CA ILE A 56 1.32 3.69 6.00
C ILE A 56 0.75 4.87 5.23
N SER A 57 1.46 5.99 5.22
CA SER A 57 1.08 7.19 4.49
C SER A 57 1.05 6.94 2.99
N ILE A 58 0.08 7.56 2.30
CA ILE A 58 -0.01 7.50 0.85
C ILE A 58 1.00 8.49 0.25
N SER A 59 1.82 8.01 -0.68
CA SER A 59 2.88 8.78 -1.34
C SER A 59 2.48 9.29 -2.72
N SER A 60 1.41 8.77 -3.33
CA SER A 60 0.88 9.26 -4.60
C SER A 60 -0.11 10.42 -4.44
N SER A 61 -0.33 11.16 -5.53
CA SER A 61 -1.37 12.19 -5.60
C SER A 61 -2.77 11.57 -5.57
N PRO A 62 -3.76 12.19 -4.89
CA PRO A 62 -5.17 11.82 -5.00
C PRO A 62 -5.73 11.80 -6.43
N THR A 63 -5.04 12.47 -7.37
CA THR A 63 -5.42 12.51 -8.79
C THR A 63 -4.81 11.38 -9.62
N ALA A 64 -3.86 10.61 -9.10
CA ALA A 64 -3.14 9.54 -9.80
C ALA A 64 -3.84 8.17 -9.73
N LEU A 65 -5.15 8.17 -9.47
CA LEU A 65 -5.97 6.97 -9.36
C LEU A 65 -6.02 6.20 -10.69
N PRO A 66 -6.17 4.86 -10.67
CA PRO A 66 -6.45 4.01 -9.51
C PRO A 66 -5.19 3.48 -8.79
N LEU A 67 -4.02 4.09 -9.04
CA LEU A 67 -2.75 3.65 -8.50
C LEU A 67 -2.44 4.34 -7.16
N ILE A 68 -1.95 3.55 -6.22
CA ILE A 68 -1.64 3.99 -4.86
C ILE A 68 -0.18 3.69 -4.60
N ASP A 69 0.63 4.71 -4.39
CA ASP A 69 2.05 4.51 -4.10
C ASP A 69 2.25 4.56 -2.59
N LEU A 70 2.95 3.55 -2.05
CA LEU A 70 3.39 3.51 -0.65
C LEU A 70 4.92 3.39 -0.61
N SER A 71 5.60 4.45 -0.20
CA SER A 71 7.05 4.41 0.05
C SER A 71 7.32 3.82 1.44
N ILE A 72 7.88 2.61 1.47
CA ILE A 72 8.02 1.83 2.71
C ILE A 72 9.49 1.54 2.99
N ARG A 73 9.95 1.96 4.17
CA ARG A 73 11.25 1.58 4.72
C ARG A 73 11.20 0.18 5.34
N LYS A 74 12.15 -0.69 5.00
CA LYS A 74 12.39 -1.99 5.62
C LYS A 74 12.91 -1.79 7.05
N ALA A 75 12.04 -1.98 8.04
CA ALA A 75 12.33 -1.64 9.44
C ALA A 75 11.72 -2.59 10.49
N GLY A 76 10.62 -3.27 10.17
CA GLY A 76 9.93 -4.18 11.10
C GLY A 76 9.42 -5.43 10.42
N LYS A 77 8.71 -6.29 11.16
CA LYS A 77 8.19 -7.57 10.65
C LYS A 77 7.32 -7.39 9.39
N LEU A 78 6.35 -6.48 9.46
CA LEU A 78 5.43 -6.22 8.34
C LEU A 78 6.14 -5.60 7.14
N THR A 79 6.93 -4.54 7.37
CA THR A 79 7.63 -3.85 6.28
C THR A 79 8.76 -4.70 5.69
N GLY A 80 9.37 -5.60 6.48
CA GLY A 80 10.27 -6.63 5.97
C GLY A 80 9.55 -7.67 5.12
N ALA A 81 8.35 -8.09 5.52
CA ALA A 81 7.57 -9.07 4.78
C ALA A 81 7.18 -8.58 3.38
N ILE A 82 6.68 -7.34 3.24
CA ILE A 82 6.32 -6.81 1.91
C ILE A 82 7.55 -6.64 1.00
N HIS A 83 8.72 -6.31 1.55
CA HIS A 83 9.98 -6.25 0.81
C HIS A 83 10.46 -7.62 0.31
N ASN A 84 9.95 -8.72 0.87
CA ASN A 84 10.25 -10.08 0.43
C ASN A 84 9.15 -10.66 -0.48
N VAL A 85 8.10 -9.88 -0.79
CA VAL A 85 7.09 -10.27 -1.79
C VAL A 85 7.71 -9.99 -3.16
N VAL A 86 8.55 -10.92 -3.60
CA VAL A 86 9.09 -10.97 -4.96
C VAL A 86 8.72 -12.35 -5.48
N ASP A 87 7.88 -12.39 -6.51
CA ASP A 87 7.79 -13.55 -7.42
C ASP A 87 8.98 -13.50 -8.40
#